data_AF-A0A2D2PZJ4-F1
#
_entry.id   AF-A0A2D2PZJ4-F1
#
_cell.length_a   1.000
_cell.length_b   1.000
_cell.length_c   1.000
_cell.angle_alpha   90.00
_cell.angle_beta   90.00
_cell.angle_gamma   90.00
#
_symmetry.space_group_name_H-M   'P 1'
#
loop_
_entity.id
_entity.type
_entity.pdbx_description
1 polymer ?
#
loop_
_entity_poly.entity_id
_entity_poly.type
_entity_poly.pdbx_seq_one_letter_code
_entity_poly.pdbx_strand_id
1 'polypeptide(L)' 'MKLELHLIQSFPPANLNRDENGMPKSTIFGGRPRARISSQCKKRAVRLHYQKYSEVSPG' A
#
# COMPACT_ATOMS: atom_id res chain seq x y z
N MET A 1 -10.43 17.02 15.43
CA MET A 1 -9.27 17.33 14.57
C MET A 1 -9.18 16.26 13.49
N LYS A 2 -8.98 16.62 12.22
CA LYS A 2 -8.73 15.67 11.11
C LYS A 2 -7.31 15.89 10.59
N LEU A 3 -6.56 14.81 10.36
CA LEU A 3 -5.24 14.85 9.74
C LEU A 3 -5.32 14.12 8.39
N GLU A 4 -4.93 14.81 7.32
CA GLU A 4 -4.93 14.28 5.95
C GLU A 4 -3.49 14.16 5.45
N LEU A 5 -3.14 13.03 4.83
CA LEU A 5 -1.80 12.71 4.36
C LEU A 5 -1.84 12.34 2.87
N HIS A 6 -1.08 13.08 2.05
CA HIS A 6 -0.96 12.85 0.62
C HIS A 6 0.50 12.54 0.28
N LEU A 7 0.74 11.45 -0.45
CA LEU A 7 2.08 10.99 -0.79
C LEU A 7 2.18 10.63 -2.27
N ILE A 8 3.26 11.11 -2.89
CA ILE A 8 3.73 10.64 -4.19
C ILE A 8 5.02 9.85 -3.93
N GLN A 9 5.01 8.56 -4.24
CA GLN A 9 6.15 7.68 -4.05
C GLN A 9 6.39 6.87 -5.31
N SER A 10 7.59 7.00 -5.87
CA SER A 10 8.06 6.21 -7.00
C SER A 10 8.64 4.88 -6.53
N PHE A 11 8.52 3.85 -7.37
CA PHE A 11 9.11 2.53 -7.13
C PHE A 11 9.85 2.09 -8.40
N PRO A 12 10.98 1.36 -8.28
CA PRO A 12 11.53 0.62 -9.41
C PRO A 12 10.55 -0.46 -9.87
N PRO A 13 10.74 -1.08 -11.05
CA PRO A 13 9.90 -2.16 -11.53
C PRO A 13 9.79 -3.28 -10.48
N ALA A 14 8.59 -3.45 -9.93
CA ALA A 14 8.33 -4.42 -8.86
C ALA A 14 6.85 -4.82 -8.84
N ASN A 15 6.60 -6.08 -8.47
CA ASN A 15 5.24 -6.58 -8.30
C ASN A 15 4.79 -6.46 -6.83
N LEU A 16 4.51 -5.22 -6.43
CA LEU A 16 4.23 -4.82 -5.03
C LEU A 16 2.91 -5.36 -4.48
N ASN A 17 1.93 -5.63 -5.34
CA ASN A 17 0.65 -6.22 -4.96
C ASN A 17 0.15 -7.07 -6.12
N ARG A 18 -0.05 -8.37 -5.87
CA ARG A 18 -0.54 -9.34 -6.87
C ARG A 18 -2.03 -9.62 -6.75
N ASP A 19 -2.64 -10.09 -7.85
CA ASP A 19 -3.95 -10.74 -7.88
C ASP A 19 -3.81 -12.27 -7.71
N GLU A 20 -4.93 -12.99 -7.85
CA GLU A 20 -5.01 -14.45 -7.69
C GLU A 20 -4.17 -15.21 -8.75
N ASN A 21 -3.94 -14.58 -9.91
CA ASN A 21 -3.13 -15.12 -11.00
C ASN A 21 -1.65 -14.70 -10.90
N GLY A 22 -1.27 -14.00 -9.83
CA GLY A 22 0.10 -13.51 -9.61
C GLY A 22 0.46 -12.25 -10.38
N MET A 23 -0.47 -11.64 -11.12
CA MET A 23 -0.23 -10.43 -11.90
C MET A 23 -0.30 -9.17 -11.04
N PRO A 24 0.43 -8.08 -11.37
CA PRO A 24 0.31 -6.83 -10.66
C PRO A 24 -1.14 -6.33 -10.66
N LYS A 25 -1.67 -6.06 -9.48
CA LYS A 25 -3.03 -5.53 -9.32
C LYS A 25 -3.14 -4.17 -10.00
N SER A 26 -4.21 -3.95 -10.75
CA SER A 26 -4.41 -2.74 -11.55
C SER A 26 -5.84 -2.20 -11.44
N THR A 27 -6.06 -0.98 -11.92
CA THR A 27 -7.38 -0.35 -12.04
C THR A 27 -7.41 0.66 -13.18
N ILE A 28 -8.58 0.98 -13.71
CA ILE A 28 -8.73 2.06 -14.70
C ILE A 28 -8.90 3.40 -13.96
N PHE A 29 -8.06 4.38 -14.28
CA PHE A 29 -8.16 5.73 -13.74
C PHE A 29 -7.81 6.77 -14.80
N GLY A 30 -8.78 7.64 -15.12
CA GLY A 30 -8.67 8.60 -16.24
C GLY A 30 -8.60 7.90 -17.60
N GLY A 31 -9.39 6.83 -17.79
CA GLY A 31 -9.45 6.06 -19.04
C GLY A 31 -8.23 5.20 -19.37
N ARG A 32 -7.22 5.13 -18.48
CA ARG A 32 -6.00 4.32 -18.67
C ARG A 32 -5.78 3.34 -17.52
N PRO A 33 -5.23 2.14 -17.79
CA PRO A 33 -4.85 1.21 -16.73
C PRO A 33 -3.67 1.74 -15.92
N ARG A 34 -3.74 1.58 -14.60
CA ARG A 34 -2.67 1.94 -13.67
C ARG A 34 -2.43 0.80 -12.68
N ALA A 35 -1.16 0.58 -12.35
CA ALA A 35 -0.82 -0.31 -11.23
C ALA A 35 -1.43 0.24 -9.94
N ARG A 36 -1.95 -0.65 -9.10
CA ARG A 36 -2.63 -0.31 -7.86
C ARG A 36 -2.11 -1.17 -6.73
N ILE A 37 -1.69 -0.51 -5.66
CA ILE A 37 -1.48 -1.15 -4.36
C ILE A 37 -2.77 -1.00 -3.57
N SER A 38 -3.39 -2.11 -3.18
CA SER A 38 -4.64 -2.12 -2.44
C SER A 38 -4.49 -1.54 -1.03
N SER A 39 -5.58 -1.00 -0.47
CA SER A 39 -5.55 -0.39 0.86
C SER A 39 -5.27 -1.44 1.93
N GLN A 40 -5.77 -2.68 1.78
CA GLN A 40 -5.46 -3.79 2.68
C GLN A 40 -3.97 -4.13 2.69
N CYS A 41 -3.30 -4.13 1.52
CA CYS A 41 -1.86 -4.37 1.41
C CYS A 41 -1.07 -3.30 2.19
N LYS A 42 -1.34 -2.01 1.94
CA LYS A 42 -0.68 -0.91 2.66
C LYS A 42 -0.95 -0.96 4.17
N LYS A 43 -2.22 -1.13 4.57
CA LYS A 43 -2.59 -1.19 6.00
C LYS A 43 -1.91 -2.37 6.71
N ARG A 44 -1.77 -3.53 6.06
CA ARG A 44 -1.06 -4.68 6.63
C ARG A 44 0.43 -4.38 6.81
N ALA A 45 1.08 -3.80 5.80
CA ALA A 45 2.49 -3.41 5.87
C ALA A 45 2.74 -2.44 7.04
N VAL A 46 1.89 -1.43 7.20
CA VAL A 46 1.96 -0.46 8.31
C VAL A 46 1.81 -1.15 9.68
N ARG A 47 0.83 -2.04 9.84
CA ARG A 47 0.62 -2.77 11.11
C ARG A 47 1.82 -3.62 11.50
N LEU A 48 2.38 -4.37 10.55
CA LEU A 48 3.57 -5.17 10.82
C LEU A 48 4.80 -4.32 11.13
N HIS A 49 4.97 -3.21 10.42
CA HIS A 49 6.05 -2.28 10.71
C HIS A 49 5.92 -1.72 12.14
N TYR A 50 4.72 -1.28 12.52
CA TYR A 50 4.46 -0.78 13.87
C TYR A 50 4.69 -1.87 14.92
N GLN A 51 4.14 -3.07 14.74
CA GLN A 51 4.35 -4.19 15.68
C GLN A 51 5.83 -4.51 15.88
N LYS A 52 6.65 -4.37 14.84
CA LYS A 52 8.08 -4.73 14.89
C LYS A 52 8.96 -3.63 15.49
N TYR A 53 8.63 -2.36 15.26
CA TYR A 53 9.55 -1.24 15.53
C TYR A 53 8.97 -0.16 16.48
N SER A 54 7.71 -0.26 16.86
CA SER A 54 7.13 0.67 17.82
C SER A 54 7.63 0.38 19.22
N GLU A 55 8.28 1.37 19.84
CA GLU A 55 8.61 1.39 21.27
C GLU A 55 7.38 1.73 22.14
N VAL A 56 6.28 2.17 21.51
CA VAL A 56 5.01 2.37 22.20
C VAL A 56 4.47 1.01 22.58
N SER A 57 4.44 0.73 23.88
CA SER A 57 3.80 -0.48 24.42
C SER A 57 2.36 -0.56 23.90
N PRO A 58 1.91 -1.69 23.33
CA PRO A 58 0.48 -1.91 23.20
C PRO A 58 -0.09 -1.88 24.61
N GLY A 59 -0.90 -0.87 24.91
CA GLY A 59 -1.68 -0.82 26.15
C GLY A 59 -2.68 -1.97 26.22
#